data_AF-A0A9D1S4M5-F1
#
_entry.id   AF-A0A9D1S4M5-F1
#
_cell.length_a   1.000
_cell.length_b   1.000
_cell.length_c   1.000
_cell.angle_alpha   90.00
_cell.angle_beta   90.00
_cell.angle_gamma   90.00
#
_symmetry.space_group_name_H-M   'P 1'
#
loop_
_entity.id
_entity.type
_entity.pdbx_description
1 polymer ?
#
loop_
_entity_poly.entity_id
_entity_poly.type
_entity_poly.pdbx_seq_one_letter_code
_entity_poly.pdbx_strand_id
1 'polypeptide(L)'
;MDLKISEMMDMQRQLQEVHRDDWGGLDPARGAFQLLWALGEMGELIDIIKKKGEADIMNDARTRAWFTEEFADVMMYMNDILLCFEISADEVSRAYAGKHDYNMRRVYSGVTHHEKEDGGSL
;
A
#
# COMPACT_ATOMS: atom_id res chain seq x y z
N MET A 1 14.09 0.19 14.20
CA MET A 1 12.73 0.01 14.76
C MET A 1 11.95 -0.79 13.73
N ASP A 2 11.21 -1.80 14.16
CA ASP A 2 10.27 -2.55 13.32
C ASP A 2 8.86 -2.13 13.73
N LEU A 3 7.98 -1.86 12.77
CA LEU A 3 6.68 -1.25 13.01
C LEU A 3 5.55 -2.25 12.80
N LYS A 4 4.63 -2.31 13.76
CA LYS A 4 3.34 -2.97 13.62
C LYS A 4 2.36 -2.06 12.91
N ILE A 5 1.38 -2.65 12.21
CA ILE A 5 0.30 -1.90 11.56
C ILE A 5 -0.41 -0.96 12.54
N SER A 6 -0.67 -1.40 13.78
CA SER A 6 -1.28 -0.54 14.79
C SER A 6 -0.42 0.69 15.12
N GLU A 7 0.90 0.54 15.20
CA GLU A 7 1.81 1.65 15.45
C GLU A 7 1.82 2.64 14.27
N MET A 8 1.79 2.12 13.03
CA MET A 8 1.69 2.96 11.82
C MET A 8 0.37 3.76 11.79
N MET A 9 -0.75 3.12 12.12
CA MET A 9 -2.05 3.77 12.19
C MET A 9 -2.09 4.82 13.31
N ASP A 10 -1.49 4.56 14.47
CA ASP A 10 -1.42 5.52 15.57
C ASP A 10 -0.56 6.74 15.20
N MET A 11 0.53 6.55 14.46
CA MET A 11 1.32 7.65 13.90
C MET A 11 0.49 8.51 12.94
N GLN A 12 -0.33 7.89 12.08
CA GLN A 12 -1.21 8.64 11.17
C GLN A 12 -2.30 9.41 11.91
N ARG A 13 -2.91 8.83 12.96
CA ARG A 13 -3.87 9.57 13.80
C ARG A 13 -3.25 10.82 14.40
N GLN A 14 -1.98 10.76 14.83
CA GLN A 14 -1.27 11.93 15.36
C GLN A 14 -1.05 12.99 14.29
N LEU A 15 -0.61 12.59 13.09
CA LEU A 15 -0.43 13.52 11.96
C LEU A 15 -1.74 14.20 11.54
N GLN A 16 -2.82 13.42 11.43
CA GLN A 16 -4.15 13.91 11.08
C GLN A 16 -4.73 14.87 12.14
N GLU A 17 -4.39 14.68 13.42
CA GLU A 17 -4.77 15.62 14.47
C GLU A 17 -3.96 16.91 14.40
N VAL A 18 -2.64 16.81 14.19
CA VAL A 18 -1.75 17.99 14.06
C VAL A 18 -2.13 18.84 12.85
N HIS A 19 -2.48 18.21 11.73
CA HIS A 19 -2.79 18.89 10.48
C HIS A 19 -4.30 18.94 10.18
N ARG A 20 -5.16 18.79 11.20
CA ARG A 20 -6.61 18.64 11.02
C ARG A 20 -7.23 19.77 10.20
N ASP A 21 -6.80 21.00 10.43
CA ASP A 21 -7.34 22.18 9.74
C ASP A 21 -6.91 22.24 8.27
N ASP A 22 -5.74 21.73 7.93
CA ASP A 22 -5.20 21.70 6.56
C ASP A 22 -5.72 20.48 5.79
N TRP A 23 -5.75 19.32 6.46
CA TRP A 23 -6.05 18.02 5.87
C TRP A 23 -7.49 17.59 6.07
N GLY A 24 -8.33 18.37 6.75
CA GLY A 24 -9.75 18.07 6.99
C GLY A 24 -10.03 16.84 7.83
N GLY A 25 -9.00 16.25 8.46
CA GLY A 25 -9.08 15.08 9.34
C GLY A 25 -9.49 13.77 8.67
N LEU A 26 -9.78 12.79 9.52
CA LEU A 26 -10.22 11.45 9.14
C LEU A 26 -11.74 11.43 8.91
N ASP A 27 -12.14 11.42 7.65
CA ASP A 27 -13.55 11.38 7.22
C ASP A 27 -13.72 10.39 6.05
N PRO A 28 -14.76 9.54 6.03
CA PRO A 28 -14.99 8.58 4.95
C PRO A 28 -15.06 9.21 3.55
N ALA A 29 -15.60 10.42 3.42
CA ALA A 29 -15.66 11.15 2.15
C ALA A 29 -14.26 11.54 1.64
N ARG A 30 -13.26 11.59 2.53
CA ARG A 30 -11.87 11.84 2.18
C ARG A 30 -11.08 10.59 1.83
N GLY A 31 -11.56 9.39 2.18
CA GLY A 31 -10.87 8.13 1.87
C GLY A 31 -10.58 7.94 0.38
N ALA A 32 -11.49 8.39 -0.50
CA ALA A 32 -11.27 8.37 -1.95
C ALA A 32 -10.14 9.32 -2.39
N PHE A 33 -9.97 10.47 -1.74
CA PHE A 33 -8.83 11.34 -1.99
C PHE A 33 -7.55 10.65 -1.53
N GLN A 34 -7.50 10.08 -0.33
CA GLN A 34 -6.29 9.38 0.14
C GLN A 34 -5.80 8.28 -0.81
N LEU A 35 -6.74 7.58 -1.49
CA LEU A 35 -6.40 6.64 -2.55
C LEU A 35 -5.72 7.29 -3.78
N LEU A 36 -6.19 8.46 -4.20
CA LEU A 36 -5.56 9.21 -5.30
C LEU A 36 -4.14 9.65 -4.94
N TRP A 37 -3.90 10.03 -3.68
CA TRP A 37 -2.59 10.47 -3.21
C TRP A 37 -1.64 9.27 -3.11
N ALA A 38 -2.09 8.14 -2.55
CA ALA A 38 -1.33 6.88 -2.57
C ALA A 38 -0.92 6.45 -4.00
N LEU A 39 -1.78 6.68 -4.99
CA LEU A 39 -1.46 6.42 -6.39
C LEU A 39 -0.41 7.40 -6.95
N GLY A 40 -0.42 8.66 -6.49
CA GLY A 40 0.62 9.65 -6.79
C GLY A 40 1.99 9.18 -6.33
N GLU A 41 2.11 8.79 -5.04
CA GLU A 41 3.36 8.28 -4.45
C GLU A 41 3.83 6.99 -5.14
N MET A 42 2.89 6.13 -5.53
CA MET A 42 3.22 4.95 -6.34
C MET A 42 3.80 5.33 -7.71
N GLY A 43 3.34 6.45 -8.29
CA GLY A 43 3.91 7.03 -9.50
C GLY A 43 5.35 7.48 -9.31
N GLU A 44 5.69 8.05 -8.15
CA GLU A 44 7.05 8.46 -7.81
C GLU A 44 7.99 7.24 -7.68
N LEU A 45 7.54 6.17 -7.02
CA LEU A 45 8.25 4.88 -7.00
C LEU A 45 8.53 4.34 -8.40
N ILE A 46 7.52 4.36 -9.27
CA ILE A 46 7.65 3.91 -10.67
C ILE A 46 8.68 4.78 -11.39
N ASP A 47 8.67 6.08 -11.16
CA ASP A 47 9.62 7.00 -11.76
C ASP A 47 11.06 6.75 -11.31
N ILE A 48 11.29 6.40 -10.04
CA ILE A 48 12.61 5.98 -9.56
C ILE A 48 13.07 4.73 -10.31
N ILE A 49 12.23 3.70 -10.38
CA ILE A 49 12.54 2.45 -11.11
C ILE A 49 12.88 2.77 -12.57
N LYS A 50 12.06 3.57 -13.25
CA LYS A 50 12.25 3.90 -14.67
C LYS A 50 13.47 4.77 -14.95
N LYS A 51 13.79 5.73 -14.08
CA LYS A 51 14.85 6.73 -14.31
C LYS A 51 16.21 6.29 -13.78
N LYS A 52 16.25 5.44 -12.74
CA LYS A 52 17.47 4.97 -12.08
C LYS A 52 17.78 3.52 -12.38
N GLY A 53 16.74 2.69 -12.56
CA GLY A 53 16.89 1.26 -12.73
C GLY A 53 17.16 0.52 -11.42
N GLU A 54 16.94 -0.79 -11.45
CA GLU A 54 17.03 -1.68 -10.29
C GLU A 54 18.47 -1.77 -9.77
N ALA A 55 19.47 -1.67 -10.65
CA ALA A 55 20.87 -1.70 -10.26
C ALA A 55 21.24 -0.54 -9.32
N ASP A 56 20.75 0.67 -9.59
CA ASP A 56 20.99 1.84 -8.74
C ASP A 56 20.22 1.72 -7.43
N ILE A 57 18.96 1.27 -7.45
CA ILE A 57 18.20 1.00 -6.22
C ILE A 57 18.94 0.01 -5.31
N MET A 58 19.61 -0.99 -5.88
CA MET A 58 20.31 -2.02 -5.11
C MET A 58 21.70 -1.58 -4.62
N ASN A 59 22.41 -0.72 -5.36
CA ASN A 59 23.83 -0.45 -5.13
C ASN A 59 24.17 1.01 -4.79
N ASP A 60 23.29 1.96 -5.07
CA ASP A 60 23.44 3.36 -4.69
C ASP A 60 22.61 3.68 -3.43
N ALA A 61 23.30 3.99 -2.34
CA ALA A 61 22.67 4.22 -1.03
C ALA A 61 21.65 5.38 -1.06
N ARG A 62 21.89 6.40 -1.90
CA ARG A 62 21.00 7.56 -2.01
C ARG A 62 19.70 7.18 -2.73
N THR A 63 19.81 6.47 -3.85
CA THR A 63 18.66 5.97 -4.61
C THR A 63 17.86 4.95 -3.81
N ARG A 64 18.53 4.08 -3.05
CA ARG A 64 17.90 3.15 -2.11
C ARG A 64 17.09 3.86 -1.02
N ALA A 65 17.66 4.90 -0.42
CA ALA A 65 16.99 5.70 0.60
C ALA A 65 15.75 6.40 0.01
N TRP A 66 15.91 7.07 -1.14
CA TRP A 66 14.82 7.75 -1.83
C TRP A 66 13.68 6.78 -2.18
N PHE A 67 13.99 5.62 -2.77
CA PHE A 67 12.98 4.59 -3.06
C PHE A 67 12.23 4.12 -1.80
N THR A 68 12.94 4.01 -0.67
CA THR A 68 12.32 3.55 0.58
C THR A 68 11.42 4.63 1.19
N GLU A 69 11.77 5.91 1.01
CA GLU A 69 10.97 7.07 1.44
C GLU A 69 9.65 7.13 0.68
N GLU A 70 9.67 7.09 -0.65
CA GLU A 70 8.44 7.07 -1.47
C GLU A 70 7.55 5.85 -1.13
N PHE A 71 8.16 4.70 -0.80
CA PHE A 71 7.42 3.53 -0.37
C PHE A 71 6.77 3.72 1.00
N ALA A 72 7.44 4.46 1.90
CA ALA A 72 6.85 4.86 3.17
C ALA A 72 5.66 5.80 2.94
N ASP A 73 5.76 6.76 2.03
CA ASP A 73 4.67 7.70 1.72
C ASP A 73 3.42 6.97 1.17
N VAL A 74 3.60 5.99 0.28
CA VAL A 74 2.52 5.07 -0.13
C VAL A 74 1.88 4.41 1.09
N MET A 75 2.68 3.84 1.99
CA MET A 75 2.15 3.18 3.19
C MET A 75 1.43 4.17 4.12
N MET A 76 1.89 5.42 4.23
CA MET A 76 1.23 6.46 5.03
C MET A 76 -0.18 6.72 4.52
N TYR A 77 -0.34 7.00 3.21
CA TYR A 77 -1.66 7.20 2.62
C TYR A 77 -2.54 5.96 2.66
N MET A 78 -1.97 4.76 2.50
CA MET A 78 -2.73 3.52 2.70
C MET A 78 -3.29 3.39 4.12
N ASN A 79 -2.53 3.78 5.15
CA ASN A 79 -3.03 3.78 6.52
C ASN A 79 -4.12 4.84 6.73
N ASP A 80 -3.99 6.02 6.12
CA ASP A 80 -5.04 7.05 6.15
C ASP A 80 -6.34 6.56 5.51
N ILE A 81 -6.27 5.80 4.41
CA ILE A 81 -7.46 5.16 3.80
C ILE A 81 -8.15 4.26 4.82
N LEU A 82 -7.40 3.38 5.49
CA LEU A 82 -7.95 2.48 6.51
C LEU A 82 -8.61 3.27 7.64
N LEU A 83 -7.96 4.32 8.11
CA LEU A 83 -8.46 5.19 9.17
C LEU A 83 -9.72 5.95 8.78
N CYS A 84 -9.78 6.51 7.57
CA CYS A 84 -10.98 7.18 7.06
C CYS A 84 -12.20 6.25 7.00
N PHE A 85 -11.99 4.96 6.79
CA PHE A 85 -13.07 3.95 6.78
C PHE A 85 -13.21 3.19 8.10
N GLU A 86 -12.55 3.67 9.17
CA GLU A 86 -12.59 3.07 10.52
C GLU A 86 -12.16 1.59 10.56
N ILE A 87 -11.36 1.15 9.59
CA ILE A 87 -10.84 -0.22 9.53
C ILE A 87 -9.73 -0.36 10.56
N SER A 88 -9.82 -1.39 11.41
CA SER A 88 -8.83 -1.63 12.46
C SER A 88 -7.58 -2.37 11.95
N ALA A 89 -6.45 -2.18 12.66
CA ALA A 89 -5.21 -2.91 12.39
C ALA A 89 -5.39 -4.45 12.46
N ASP A 90 -6.30 -4.91 13.32
CA ASP A 90 -6.61 -6.32 13.53
C ASP A 90 -7.42 -6.92 12.36
N GLU A 91 -8.36 -6.16 11.78
CA GLU A 91 -9.04 -6.55 10.54
C GLU A 91 -8.06 -6.72 9.38
N VAL A 92 -7.14 -5.76 9.20
CA VAL A 92 -6.11 -5.83 8.15
C VAL A 92 -5.17 -7.02 8.39
N SER A 93 -4.72 -7.20 9.64
CA SER A 93 -3.83 -8.30 10.01
C SER A 93 -4.46 -9.66 9.73
N ARG A 94 -5.74 -9.84 10.09
CA ARG A 94 -6.50 -11.07 9.76
C ARG A 94 -6.63 -11.28 8.26
N ALA A 95 -6.98 -10.23 7.51
CA ALA A 95 -7.14 -10.32 6.07
C ALA A 95 -5.81 -10.72 5.40
N TYR A 96 -4.69 -10.12 5.82
CA TYR A 96 -3.36 -10.43 5.31
C TYR A 96 -2.96 -11.87 5.64
N ALA A 97 -3.06 -12.28 6.91
CA ALA A 97 -2.71 -13.64 7.35
C ALA A 97 -3.57 -14.70 6.63
N GLY A 98 -4.89 -14.46 6.55
CA GLY A 98 -5.80 -15.34 5.82
C GLY A 98 -5.46 -15.46 4.33
N LYS A 99 -5.10 -14.34 3.68
CA LYS A 99 -4.67 -14.34 2.27
C LYS A 99 -3.35 -15.06 2.07
N HIS A 100 -2.39 -14.88 2.98
CA HIS A 100 -1.12 -15.59 2.98
C HIS A 100 -1.34 -17.11 3.08
N ASP A 101 -2.12 -17.56 4.07
CA ASP A 101 -2.40 -18.98 4.27
C ASP A 101 -3.15 -19.60 3.07
N TYR A 102 -4.04 -18.83 2.45
CA TYR A 102 -4.69 -19.25 1.21
C TYR A 102 -3.69 -19.41 0.06
N ASN A 103 -2.83 -18.41 -0.15
CA ASN A 103 -1.83 -18.43 -1.23
C ASN A 103 -0.80 -19.56 -1.04
N MET A 104 -0.41 -19.87 0.19
CA MET A 104 0.50 -20.99 0.49
C MET A 104 -0.11 -22.36 0.15
N ARG A 105 -1.44 -22.49 0.22
CA ARG A 105 -2.17 -23.71 -0.15
C ARG A 105 -2.55 -23.75 -1.63
N ARG A 106 -2.30 -22.68 -2.38
CA ARG A 106 -2.68 -22.55 -3.77
C ARG A 106 -1.72 -23.37 -4.65
N VAL A 107 -2.25 -24.36 -5.35
CA VAL A 107 -1.52 -25.06 -6.39
C VAL A 107 -1.61 -24.22 -7.67
N TYR A 108 -0.47 -23.66 -8.10
CA TYR A 108 -0.37 -22.93 -9.37
C TYR A 108 -0.24 -23.95 -10.50
N SER A 109 -1.36 -24.39 -11.05
CA SER A 109 -1.40 -25.37 -12.14
C SER A 109 -1.09 -24.73 -13.49
N GLY A 110 -0.05 -23.90 -13.63
CA GLY A 110 0.46 -23.35 -14.90
C GLY A 110 -0.49 -22.52 -15.80
N VAL A 111 -1.80 -22.58 -15.56
CA VAL A 111 -2.86 -21.92 -16.33
C VAL A 111 -3.15 -20.60 -15.63
N THR A 112 -2.72 -19.51 -16.25
CA THR A 112 -3.06 -18.17 -15.80
C THR A 112 -4.56 -17.95 -15.99
N HIS A 113 -5.17 -17.07 -15.18
CA HIS A 113 -6.62 -16.81 -15.21
C HIS A 113 -7.16 -16.35 -16.57
N HIS A 114 -6.30 -15.99 -17.53
CA HIS A 114 -6.67 -15.58 -18.88
C HIS A 114 -7.15 -16.73 -19.80
N GLU A 115 -6.88 -17.99 -19.48
CA GLU A 115 -7.29 -19.13 -20.34
C GLU A 115 -8.62 -19.76 -19.92
N LYS A 116 -9.30 -19.26 -18.87
CA LYS A 116 -10.56 -19.83 -18.39
C LYS A 116 -11.83 -19.22 -19.01
N GLU A 117 -11.72 -18.11 -19.75
CA GLU A 117 -12.90 -17.43 -20.33
C GLU A 117 -13.23 -17.87 -21.77
N ASP A 118 -12.33 -18.56 -22.48
CA ASP A 118 -12.57 -18.97 -23.88
C ASP A 118 -13.06 -20.43 -24.04
N GLY A 119 -13.47 -21.08 -22.94
CA GLY A 119 -13.97 -22.46 -22.92
C GLY A 119 -15.50 -22.61 -23.08
N GLY A 120 -16.20 -21.56 -23.52
CA GLY A 120 -17.66 -21.56 -23.69
C GLY A 120 -18.11 -22.05 -25.08
N SER A 121 -18.53 -23.32 -25.13
CA SER A 121 -19.41 -24.01 -26.10
C SER A 121 -19.76 -23.30 -27.43
N LEU A 122 -19.41 -23.96 -28.55
CA LEU A 122 -20.39 -24.18 -29.63
C LEU A 122 -21.31 -25.35 -29.26
#